data_AF-A0A946AVB8-F1
#
_entry.id   AF-A0A946AVB8-F1
#
_cell.length_a   1.000
_cell.length_b   1.000
_cell.length_c   1.000
_cell.angle_alpha   90.00
_cell.angle_beta   90.00
_cell.angle_gamma   90.00
#
_symmetry.space_group_name_H-M   'P 1'
#
loop_
_entity.id
_entity.type
_entity.pdbx_description
1 polymer ?
#
loop_
_entity_poly.entity_id
_entity_poly.type
_entity_poly.pdbx_seq_one_letter_code
_entity_poly.pdbx_strand_id
1 'polypeptide(L)'
;KLADRIDWAIKKDIFTRFIESEGVGWDDPWIKSLDLEYHNIDPERGLYRGLEQTGDLYSMFSKDEVQRAIKQPPEDTRAWVRGLAVTLGTNKIKNIHWTGIEFTDGTFIDLSQTITSADLEHLINSKKEQYPWL
;
A
#
# COMPACT_ATOMS: atom_id res chain seq x y z
N LYS A 1 0.07 27.36 -2.36
CA LYS A 1 -0.74 26.36 -1.61
C LYS A 1 -0.48 24.98 -2.21
N LEU A 2 0.69 24.40 -1.90
CA LEU A 2 1.12 23.06 -2.36
C LEU A 2 1.81 22.27 -1.23
N ALA A 3 2.36 22.98 -0.23
CA ALA A 3 3.00 22.42 0.96
C ALA A 3 2.03 21.75 1.96
N ASP A 4 0.83 21.37 1.50
CA ASP A 4 -0.14 20.54 2.22
C ASP A 4 -0.40 19.20 1.52
N ARG A 5 0.09 19.00 0.29
CA ARG A 5 -0.27 17.82 -0.53
C ARG A 5 0.81 17.32 -1.49
N ILE A 6 1.89 18.08 -1.68
CA ILE A 6 3.00 17.72 -2.57
C ILE A 6 4.26 17.55 -1.74
N ASP A 7 4.81 16.33 -1.68
CA ASP A 7 5.91 15.97 -0.78
C ASP A 7 7.12 16.90 -0.88
N TRP A 8 7.60 17.21 -2.09
CA TRP A 8 8.77 18.09 -2.24
C TRP A 8 8.48 19.51 -1.74
N ALA A 9 7.23 19.99 -1.86
CA ALA A 9 6.84 21.31 -1.40
C ALA A 9 6.71 21.35 0.13
N ILE A 10 6.17 20.27 0.73
CA ILE A 10 6.12 20.08 2.18
C ILE A 10 7.54 20.06 2.75
N LYS A 11 8.42 19.19 2.22
CA LYS A 11 9.82 19.09 2.65
C LYS A 11 10.56 20.41 2.52
N LYS A 12 10.41 21.12 1.39
CA LYS A 12 11.02 22.44 1.20
C LYS A 12 10.58 23.43 2.27
N ASP A 13 9.30 23.47 2.61
CA ASP A 13 8.78 24.35 3.66
C ASP A 13 9.38 24.01 5.03
N ILE A 14 9.40 22.74 5.42
CA ILE A 14 10.00 22.30 6.69
C ILE A 14 11.50 22.62 6.77
N PHE A 15 12.25 22.31 5.71
CA PHE A 15 13.70 22.53 5.69
C PHE A 15 14.04 24.02 5.70
N THR A 16 13.26 24.83 4.98
CA THR A 16 13.43 26.30 4.99
C THR A 16 13.23 26.85 6.40
N ARG A 17 12.18 26.42 7.11
CA ARG A 17 11.93 26.83 8.49
C ARG A 17 13.04 26.40 9.45
N PHE A 18 13.55 25.18 9.30
CA PHE A 18 14.67 24.68 10.11
C PHE A 18 15.97 25.43 9.85
N ILE A 19 16.27 25.73 8.58
CA ILE A 19 17.42 26.55 8.19
C ILE A 19 17.34 27.94 8.82
N GLU A 20 16.17 28.57 8.75
CA GLU A 20 15.93 29.89 9.33
C GLU A 20 15.99 29.90 10.85
N SER A 21 15.53 28.83 11.53
CA SER A 21 15.54 28.74 12.99
C SER A 21 16.92 28.42 13.56
N GLU A 22 17.64 27.48 12.95
CA GLU A 22 18.92 26.98 13.46
C GLU A 22 20.14 27.73 12.86
N GLY A 23 19.93 28.57 11.85
CA GLY A 23 21.01 29.31 11.19
C GLY A 23 22.00 28.43 10.42
N VAL A 24 21.56 27.26 9.94
CA VAL A 24 22.37 26.31 9.18
C VAL A 24 22.24 26.51 7.67
N GLY A 25 23.10 25.87 6.88
CA GLY A 25 23.02 25.88 5.42
C GLY A 25 22.23 24.70 4.84
N TRP A 26 21.86 24.79 3.57
CA TRP A 26 21.24 23.67 2.84
C TRP A 26 22.14 22.42 2.75
N ASP A 27 23.46 22.59 2.79
CA ASP A 27 24.44 21.50 2.75
C ASP A 27 24.71 20.86 4.12
N ASP A 28 24.09 21.38 5.19
CA ASP A 28 24.28 20.87 6.55
C ASP A 28 23.75 19.42 6.68
N PRO A 29 24.48 18.50 7.35
CA PRO A 29 24.02 17.14 7.59
C PRO A 29 22.63 17.04 8.24
N TRP A 30 22.20 18.03 9.01
CA TRP A 30 20.85 18.08 9.57
C TRP A 30 19.76 18.03 8.51
N ILE A 31 19.95 18.70 7.36
CA ILE A 31 18.96 18.71 6.27
C ILE A 31 18.79 17.31 5.69
N LYS A 32 19.89 16.56 5.55
CA LYS A 32 19.85 15.16 5.10
C LYS A 32 19.15 14.28 6.13
N SER A 33 19.38 14.53 7.42
CA SER A 33 18.70 13.82 8.50
C SER A 33 17.19 14.06 8.46
N LEU A 34 16.74 15.30 8.25
CA LEU A 34 15.33 15.64 8.15
C LEU A 34 14.67 15.03 6.90
N ASP A 35 15.38 14.95 5.77
CA ASP A 35 14.88 14.26 4.57
C ASP A 35 14.68 12.76 4.81
N LEU A 36 15.57 12.10 5.56
CA LEU A 36 15.35 10.72 5.96
C LEU A 36 14.18 10.59 6.93
N GLU A 37 14.10 11.45 7.95
CA GLU A 37 13.04 11.40 8.96
C GLU A 37 11.64 11.70 8.39
N TYR A 38 11.56 12.49 7.32
CA TYR A 38 10.32 12.70 6.57
C TYR A 38 9.71 11.39 6.06
N HIS A 39 10.54 10.44 5.61
CA HIS A 39 10.08 9.17 5.07
C HIS A 39 10.03 8.04 6.12
N ASN A 40 10.30 8.35 7.38
CA ASN A 40 10.16 7.37 8.45
C ASN A 40 8.67 7.00 8.62
N ILE A 41 8.36 5.72 8.44
CA ILE A 41 6.99 5.20 8.44
C ILE A 41 6.44 4.95 9.85
N ASP A 42 7.28 5.04 10.87
CA ASP A 42 6.88 4.91 12.28
C ASP A 42 5.89 6.04 12.65
N PRO A 43 4.64 5.71 13.03
CA PRO A 43 3.62 6.69 13.37
C PRO A 43 4.00 7.63 14.53
N GLU A 44 4.87 7.21 15.44
CA GLU A 44 5.25 7.99 16.63
C GLU A 44 6.50 8.85 16.40
N ARG A 45 7.24 8.62 15.31
CA ARG A 45 8.53 9.27 15.06
C ARG A 45 8.60 10.06 13.76
N GLY A 46 7.97 9.54 12.71
CA GLY A 46 8.12 10.09 11.37
C GLY A 46 7.65 11.53 11.28
N LEU A 47 8.49 12.38 10.69
CA LEU A 47 8.21 13.81 10.58
C LEU A 47 6.94 14.08 9.75
N TYR A 48 6.71 13.31 8.67
CA TYR A 48 5.45 13.36 7.93
C TYR A 48 4.25 12.96 8.80
N ARG A 49 4.41 11.95 9.66
CA ARG A 49 3.34 11.46 10.55
C ARG A 49 2.96 12.50 11.60
N GLY A 50 3.92 13.29 12.09
CA GLY A 50 3.64 14.44 12.94
C GLY A 50 2.72 15.46 12.27
N LEU A 51 3.01 15.82 11.02
CA LEU A 51 2.20 16.78 10.24
C LEU A 51 0.81 16.24 9.89
N GLU A 52 0.71 14.93 9.62
CA GLU A 52 -0.56 14.24 9.41
C GLU A 52 -1.44 14.29 10.68
N GLN A 53 -0.84 14.13 11.86
CA GLN A 53 -1.56 14.16 13.14
C GLN A 53 -2.03 15.56 13.55
N THR A 54 -1.30 16.62 13.18
CA THR A 54 -1.70 18.01 13.42
C THR A 54 -2.75 18.52 12.42
N GLY A 55 -3.03 17.75 11.35
CA GLY A 55 -4.02 18.11 10.34
C GLY A 55 -3.50 19.10 9.29
N ASP A 56 -2.18 19.27 9.19
CA ASP A 56 -1.54 20.19 8.25
C ASP A 56 -1.47 19.63 6.82
N LEU A 57 -1.82 18.35 6.64
CA LEU A 57 -1.74 17.63 5.37
C LEU A 57 -3.11 17.25 4.83
N TYR A 58 -3.24 17.30 3.51
CA TYR A 58 -4.37 16.75 2.77
C TYR A 58 -4.23 15.23 2.69
N SER A 59 -5.22 14.50 3.22
CA SER A 59 -5.33 13.05 3.02
C SER A 59 -6.29 12.72 1.87
N MET A 60 -5.85 11.84 0.97
CA MET A 60 -6.69 11.31 -0.12
C MET A 60 -7.67 10.24 0.37
N PHE A 61 -7.33 9.54 1.45
CA PHE A 61 -8.11 8.42 1.99
C PHE A 61 -8.38 8.62 3.48
N SER A 62 -9.50 8.08 3.96
CA SER A 62 -9.79 8.01 5.38
C SER A 62 -8.95 6.94 6.08
N LYS A 63 -8.82 7.06 7.42
CA LYS A 63 -8.16 6.02 8.22
C LYS A 63 -8.84 4.66 8.08
N ASP A 64 -10.17 4.64 7.99
CA ASP A 64 -10.94 3.41 7.85
C ASP A 64 -10.70 2.72 6.50
N GLU A 65 -10.58 3.49 5.41
CA GLU A 65 -10.22 2.94 4.10
C GLU A 65 -8.84 2.28 4.12
N VAL A 66 -7.86 2.93 4.78
CA VAL A 66 -6.50 2.38 4.94
C VAL A 66 -6.52 1.12 5.80
N GLN A 67 -7.24 1.12 6.93
CA GLN A 67 -7.35 -0.05 7.81
C GLN A 67 -8.01 -1.24 7.11
N ARG A 68 -9.06 -0.97 6.30
CA ARG A 68 -9.71 -1.99 5.48
C ARG A 68 -8.73 -2.61 4.48
N ALA A 69 -7.92 -1.79 3.82
CA ALA A 69 -6.94 -2.25 2.81
C ALA A 69 -5.82 -3.14 3.38
N ILE A 70 -5.56 -3.10 4.69
CA ILE A 70 -4.62 -4.04 5.36
C ILE A 70 -5.14 -5.49 5.28
N LYS A 71 -6.47 -5.68 5.28
CA LYS A 71 -7.12 -6.99 5.39
C LYS A 71 -7.82 -7.42 4.11
N GLN A 72 -8.31 -6.48 3.32
CA GLN A 72 -9.11 -6.75 2.13
C GLN A 72 -8.31 -6.42 0.87
N PRO A 73 -8.13 -7.38 -0.05
CA PRO A 73 -7.54 -7.10 -1.35
C PRO A 73 -8.53 -6.29 -2.22
N PRO A 74 -8.04 -5.61 -3.28
CA PRO A 74 -8.92 -4.98 -4.26
C PRO A 74 -9.75 -6.04 -5.01
N GLU A 75 -11.07 -5.89 -4.94
CA GLU A 75 -12.09 -6.85 -5.37
C GLU A 75 -12.20 -7.00 -6.90
N ASP A 76 -11.75 -5.99 -7.64
CA ASP A 76 -11.88 -5.85 -9.09
C ASP A 76 -10.65 -6.30 -9.86
N THR A 77 -9.69 -6.96 -9.17
CA THR A 77 -8.44 -7.45 -9.74
C THR A 77 -8.15 -8.89 -9.33
N ARG A 78 -7.17 -9.53 -9.99
CA ARG A 78 -6.64 -10.84 -9.57
C ARG A 78 -6.08 -10.89 -8.12
N ALA A 79 -5.90 -9.75 -7.45
CA ALA A 79 -5.56 -9.75 -6.03
C ALA A 79 -6.71 -10.31 -5.16
N TRP A 80 -7.95 -10.15 -5.60
CA TRP A 80 -9.13 -10.72 -4.94
C TRP A 80 -8.99 -12.24 -4.76
N VAL A 81 -8.74 -12.96 -5.86
CA VAL A 81 -8.55 -14.42 -5.88
C VAL A 81 -7.41 -14.86 -4.96
N ARG A 82 -6.28 -14.14 -5.00
CA ARG A 82 -5.12 -14.42 -4.14
C ARG A 82 -5.45 -14.21 -2.66
N GLY A 83 -6.13 -13.12 -2.32
CA GLY A 83 -6.52 -12.84 -0.93
C GLY A 83 -7.57 -13.82 -0.40
N LEU A 84 -8.54 -14.23 -1.22
CA LEU A 84 -9.49 -15.29 -0.87
C LEU A 84 -8.79 -16.63 -0.64
N ALA A 85 -7.86 -17.01 -1.53
CA ALA A 85 -7.11 -18.25 -1.38
C ALA A 85 -6.31 -18.27 -0.06
N VAL A 86 -5.65 -17.16 0.28
CA VAL A 86 -4.93 -17.02 1.56
C VAL A 86 -5.87 -17.02 2.75
N THR A 87 -7.06 -16.43 2.64
CA THR A 87 -8.02 -16.36 3.76
C THR A 87 -8.66 -17.72 4.06
N LEU A 88 -8.95 -18.51 3.02
CA LEU A 88 -9.78 -19.71 3.11
C LEU A 88 -8.97 -21.01 3.02
N GLY A 89 -7.71 -20.93 2.59
CA GLY A 89 -6.94 -22.09 2.15
C GLY A 89 -5.46 -22.07 2.48
N THR A 90 -4.99 -21.32 3.48
CA THR A 90 -3.55 -21.19 3.80
C THR A 90 -2.82 -22.53 3.83
N ASN A 91 -3.39 -23.55 4.48
CA ASN A 91 -2.76 -24.87 4.63
C ASN A 91 -2.77 -25.72 3.35
N LYS A 92 -3.48 -25.28 2.32
CA LYS A 92 -3.59 -25.97 1.02
C LYS A 92 -2.75 -25.30 -0.06
N ILE A 93 -2.20 -24.11 0.20
CA ILE A 93 -1.35 -23.40 -0.77
C ILE A 93 0.08 -23.93 -0.65
N LYS A 94 0.62 -24.40 -1.77
CA LYS A 94 2.04 -24.76 -1.89
C LYS A 94 2.87 -23.53 -2.25
N ASN A 95 2.44 -22.77 -3.27
CA ASN A 95 3.10 -21.54 -3.71
C ASN A 95 2.07 -20.51 -4.19
N ILE A 96 2.36 -19.22 -4.01
CA ILE A 96 1.53 -18.12 -4.51
C ILE A 96 2.39 -16.99 -5.06
N HIS A 97 2.02 -16.44 -6.22
CA HIS A 97 2.72 -15.34 -6.88
C HIS A 97 1.74 -14.50 -7.71
N TRP A 98 2.23 -13.47 -8.40
CA TRP A 98 1.37 -12.48 -9.08
C TRP A 98 0.47 -13.06 -10.17
N THR A 99 0.90 -14.13 -10.82
CA THR A 99 0.23 -14.75 -11.98
C THR A 99 -0.34 -16.13 -11.68
N GLY A 100 -0.28 -16.63 -10.45
CA GLY A 100 -0.86 -17.93 -10.16
C GLY A 100 -0.75 -18.42 -8.73
N ILE A 101 -1.51 -19.49 -8.48
CA ILE A 101 -1.63 -20.17 -7.18
C ILE A 101 -1.47 -21.66 -7.41
N GLU A 102 -0.46 -22.26 -6.79
CA GLU A 102 -0.23 -23.71 -6.78
C GLU A 102 -0.69 -24.28 -5.44
N PHE A 103 -1.54 -25.31 -5.48
CA PHE A 103 -2.04 -26.00 -4.30
C PHE A 103 -1.23 -27.28 -4.01
N THR A 104 -1.31 -27.76 -2.78
CA THR A 104 -0.59 -28.96 -2.31
C THR A 104 -1.03 -30.24 -3.02
N ASP A 105 -2.23 -30.26 -3.57
CA ASP A 105 -2.76 -31.38 -4.37
C ASP A 105 -2.28 -31.36 -5.84
N GLY A 106 -1.45 -30.39 -6.21
CA GLY A 106 -0.92 -30.20 -7.57
C GLY A 106 -1.83 -29.41 -8.49
N THR A 107 -3.00 -28.95 -8.03
CA THR A 107 -3.84 -28.06 -8.83
C THR A 107 -3.25 -26.65 -8.93
N PHE A 108 -3.57 -25.96 -10.02
CA PHE A 108 -3.05 -24.63 -10.31
C PHE A 108 -4.15 -23.70 -10.83
N ILE A 109 -4.20 -22.47 -10.30
CA ILE A 109 -5.01 -21.37 -10.84
C ILE A 109 -4.06 -20.41 -11.55
N ASP A 110 -4.21 -20.27 -12.87
CA ASP A 110 -3.52 -19.26 -13.68
C ASP A 110 -4.28 -17.92 -13.61
N LEU A 111 -3.57 -16.86 -13.26
CA LEU A 111 -4.06 -15.49 -13.15
C LEU A 111 -3.41 -14.54 -14.17
N SER A 112 -2.58 -15.06 -15.09
CA SER A 112 -1.85 -14.27 -16.08
C SER A 112 -2.77 -13.46 -17.00
N GLN A 113 -3.93 -14.02 -17.33
CA GLN A 113 -4.95 -13.39 -18.18
C GLN A 113 -6.03 -12.65 -17.39
N THR A 114 -6.00 -12.69 -16.06
CA THR A 114 -6.95 -11.94 -15.22
C THR A 114 -6.41 -10.53 -15.01
N ILE A 115 -6.80 -9.62 -15.91
CA ILE A 115 -6.34 -8.23 -15.93
C ILE A 115 -7.49 -7.29 -15.59
N THR A 116 -8.67 -7.54 -16.16
CA THR A 116 -9.87 -6.74 -15.96
C THR A 116 -10.84 -7.41 -14.98
N SER A 117 -11.82 -6.64 -14.49
CA SER A 117 -12.89 -7.16 -13.65
C SER A 117 -13.76 -8.18 -14.39
N ALA A 118 -13.93 -8.03 -15.71
CA ALA A 118 -14.65 -9.02 -16.54
C ALA A 118 -13.89 -10.36 -16.63
N ASP A 119 -12.55 -10.32 -16.74
CA ASP A 119 -11.73 -11.54 -16.72
C ASP A 119 -11.82 -12.25 -15.37
N LEU A 120 -11.91 -11.46 -14.29
CA LEU A 120 -12.07 -11.96 -12.93
C LEU A 120 -13.41 -12.66 -12.74
N GLU A 121 -14.51 -12.03 -13.16
CA GLU A 121 -15.84 -12.64 -13.14
C GLU A 121 -15.88 -13.94 -13.95
N HIS A 122 -15.29 -13.93 -15.16
CA HIS A 122 -15.19 -15.13 -15.98
C HIS A 122 -14.39 -16.23 -15.28
N LEU A 123 -13.25 -15.90 -14.68
CA LEU A 123 -12.43 -16.85 -13.92
C LEU A 123 -13.25 -17.46 -12.78
N ILE A 124 -13.86 -16.63 -11.92
CA ILE A 124 -14.66 -17.08 -10.78
C ILE A 124 -15.76 -18.02 -11.26
N ASN A 125 -16.53 -17.63 -12.28
CA ASN A 125 -17.62 -18.45 -12.81
C ASN A 125 -17.11 -19.78 -13.39
N SER A 126 -15.99 -19.78 -14.13
CA SER A 126 -15.41 -20.99 -14.72
C SER A 126 -14.81 -21.96 -13.71
N LYS A 127 -14.46 -21.46 -12.51
CA LYS A 127 -13.74 -22.21 -11.47
C LYS A 127 -14.59 -22.51 -10.24
N LYS A 128 -15.81 -21.97 -10.15
CA LYS A 128 -16.71 -22.11 -9.00
C LYS A 128 -17.02 -23.55 -8.59
N GLU A 129 -17.17 -24.45 -9.55
CA GLU A 129 -17.39 -25.88 -9.25
C GLU A 129 -16.16 -26.55 -8.63
N GLN A 130 -14.97 -26.21 -9.16
CA GLN A 130 -13.70 -26.74 -8.69
C GLN A 130 -13.27 -26.11 -7.34
N TYR A 131 -13.61 -24.84 -7.14
CA TYR A 131 -13.27 -24.04 -5.97
C TYR A 131 -14.52 -23.30 -5.48
N PRO A 132 -15.40 -23.95 -4.69
CA PRO A 132 -16.68 -23.37 -4.24
C PRO A 132 -16.57 -22.11 -3.37
N TRP A 133 -15.35 -21.77 -2.96
CA TRP A 133 -15.02 -20.59 -2.16
C TRP A 133 -14.63 -19.37 -3.01
N LEU A 134 -14.47 -19.54 -4.32
CA LEU A 134 -14.43 -18.45 -5.30
C LEU A 134 -15.85 -18.00 -5.64
#